data_AF-A0A960IKX4-F1
#
_entry.id   AF-A0A960IKX4-F1
#
_cell.length_a   1.000
_cell.length_b   1.000
_cell.length_c   1.000
_cell.angle_alpha   90.00
_cell.angle_beta   90.00
_cell.angle_gamma   90.00
#
_symmetry.space_group_name_H-M   'P 1'
#
loop_
_entity.id
_entity.type
_entity.pdbx_description
1 polymer ?
#
loop_
_entity_poly.entity_id
_entity_poly.type
_entity_poly.pdbx_seq_one_letter_code
_entity_poly.pdbx_strand_id
1 'polypeptide(L)'
;MRARRAGFVLLAFALGLWGVAGIAGGRRPEPDLLPFLKRAWPMASYDRRADGVVVVRRQGEAIGYGASASAAGYGGPITVALAVTPAGAIHAAAFLEYRDTPGLRPSVQGLLGEIVGRSVRDPLAVDDDLDAITGATQSSLGVAAATRGAAERLAERAAVGQGSLALGAPEGVLLLLFALALYGRHNRKLATRSRRSLRWLALVGSFATLGWLWNRPYVLAFPLRLAAGDWPALSSYLYWYLLLALLLLGFDRTGRGPWCPWLCPFGAAQDVVGLVGGARRRRPAAPRLFRWLKRLLLVAAVALGLYYRSPGAASYEVFATLFRGEGSSLQVAILVFVGASALFVARPFCHWLCPVDGLERGLRFLRARGLHALGRGRRTAPAPRSGSLLPVVASRPVRVPRDPLRVLRDRVFVGVGLLCAALVVAHLASAFGAMSRGSQSGLMSESFAVAPNDVATR
;
A
#
# COMPACT_ATOMS: atom_id res chain seq x y z
N MET A 1 28.05 -2.17 -22.67
CA MET A 1 28.07 -3.27 -21.67
C MET A 1 28.17 -2.78 -20.21
N ARG A 2 28.98 -1.76 -19.89
CA ARG A 2 29.16 -1.22 -18.51
C ARG A 2 27.86 -0.86 -17.77
N ALA A 3 26.94 -0.10 -18.39
CA ALA A 3 25.66 0.27 -17.76
C ALA A 3 24.73 -0.94 -17.46
N ARG A 4 24.85 -2.03 -18.23
CA ARG A 4 24.06 -3.27 -18.01
C ARG A 4 24.64 -4.12 -16.87
N ARG A 5 25.95 -4.03 -16.63
CA ARG A 5 26.64 -4.66 -15.48
C ARG A 5 26.33 -3.89 -14.19
N ALA A 6 26.45 -2.56 -14.20
CA ALA A 6 26.08 -1.74 -13.05
C ALA A 6 24.63 -1.94 -12.59
N GLY A 7 23.67 -2.00 -13.53
CA GLY A 7 22.27 -2.28 -13.19
C GLY A 7 22.03 -3.68 -12.62
N PHE A 8 22.87 -4.66 -12.92
CA PHE A 8 22.80 -6.00 -12.32
C PHE A 8 23.27 -5.99 -10.87
N VAL A 9 24.45 -5.41 -10.65
CA VAL A 9 25.07 -5.31 -9.32
C VAL A 9 24.14 -4.62 -8.32
N LEU A 10 23.51 -3.52 -8.74
CA LEU A 10 22.57 -2.79 -7.88
C LEU A 10 21.30 -3.58 -7.57
N LEU A 11 20.81 -4.37 -8.51
CA LEU A 11 19.65 -5.22 -8.27
C LEU A 11 20.02 -6.38 -7.34
N ALA A 12 21.17 -7.02 -7.55
CA ALA A 12 21.67 -8.07 -6.68
C ALA A 12 21.89 -7.54 -5.25
N PHE A 13 22.47 -6.35 -5.10
CA PHE A 13 22.62 -5.69 -3.80
C PHE A 13 21.27 -5.41 -3.14
N ALA A 14 20.29 -4.88 -3.88
CA ALA A 14 18.95 -4.65 -3.35
C ALA A 14 18.27 -5.96 -2.89
N LEU A 15 18.35 -7.02 -3.70
CA LEU A 15 17.80 -8.33 -3.35
C LEU A 15 18.51 -8.94 -2.13
N GLY A 16 19.84 -8.81 -2.05
CA GLY A 16 20.62 -9.25 -0.89
C GLY A 16 20.25 -8.50 0.38
N LEU A 17 20.12 -7.16 0.30
CA LEU A 17 19.65 -6.33 1.42
C LEU A 17 18.24 -6.74 1.87
N TRP A 18 17.31 -7.00 0.94
CA TRP A 18 15.97 -7.47 1.27
C TRP A 18 15.97 -8.86 1.90
N GLY A 19 16.81 -9.78 1.43
CA GLY A 19 16.98 -11.10 2.04
C GLY A 19 17.49 -11.01 3.47
N VAL A 20 18.53 -10.21 3.72
CA VAL A 20 19.06 -9.96 5.07
C VAL A 20 18.02 -9.30 5.96
N ALA A 21 17.31 -8.29 5.46
CA ALA A 21 16.25 -7.60 6.20
C ALA A 21 15.11 -8.54 6.58
N GLY A 22 14.66 -9.41 5.67
CA GLY A 22 13.63 -10.42 5.96
C GLY A 22 14.06 -11.43 7.01
N ILE A 23 15.29 -11.96 6.92
CA ILE A 23 15.83 -12.90 7.92
C ILE A 23 15.96 -12.22 9.29
N ALA A 24 16.48 -11.00 9.33
CA ALA A 24 16.63 -10.24 10.57
C ALA A 24 15.27 -9.86 11.17
N GLY A 25 14.29 -9.49 10.32
CA GLY A 25 12.93 -9.21 10.74
C GLY A 25 12.21 -10.41 11.30
N GLY A 26 12.42 -11.60 10.73
CA GLY A 26 11.93 -12.87 11.28
C GLY A 26 12.46 -13.20 12.67
N ARG A 27 13.56 -12.58 13.10
CA ARG A 27 14.17 -12.75 14.43
C ARG A 27 13.80 -11.63 15.41
N ARG A 28 13.08 -10.58 14.98
CA ARG A 28 12.68 -9.50 15.89
C ARG A 28 11.65 -10.00 16.90
N PRO A 29 11.76 -9.60 18.18
CA PRO A 29 10.70 -9.84 19.15
C PRO A 29 9.47 -9.02 18.75
N GLU A 30 8.36 -9.71 18.48
CA GLU A 30 7.05 -9.08 18.32
C GLU A 30 6.50 -8.63 19.69
N PRO A 31 5.58 -7.64 19.71
CA PRO A 31 4.89 -7.24 20.93
C PRO A 31 4.33 -8.47 21.65
N ASP A 32 4.60 -8.60 22.95
CA ASP A 32 4.15 -9.78 23.67
C ASP A 32 2.61 -9.76 23.81
N LEU A 33 1.97 -10.61 23.03
CA LEU A 33 0.52 -10.78 23.04
C LEU A 33 0.05 -11.63 24.23
N LEU A 34 0.94 -12.38 24.89
CA LEU A 34 0.56 -13.31 25.96
C LEU A 34 -0.17 -12.62 27.13
N PRO A 35 0.28 -11.48 27.67
CA PRO A 35 -0.44 -10.79 28.74
C PRO A 35 -1.86 -10.38 28.33
N PHE A 36 -2.01 -9.88 27.09
CA PHE A 36 -3.30 -9.50 26.54
C PHE A 36 -4.23 -10.71 26.35
N LEU A 37 -3.73 -11.80 25.74
CA LEU A 37 -4.53 -13.00 25.48
C LEU A 37 -4.89 -13.76 26.76
N LYS A 38 -4.00 -13.78 27.76
CA LYS A 38 -4.30 -14.33 29.09
C LYS A 38 -5.44 -13.60 29.79
N ARG A 39 -5.57 -12.29 29.54
CA ARG A 39 -6.68 -11.50 30.05
C ARG A 39 -7.97 -11.74 29.28
N ALA A 40 -7.88 -11.89 27.95
CA ALA A 40 -9.03 -12.15 27.08
C ALA A 40 -9.65 -13.56 27.26
N TRP A 41 -8.80 -14.59 27.36
CA TRP A 41 -9.21 -15.96 27.63
C TRP A 41 -8.33 -16.62 28.69
N PRO A 42 -8.62 -16.39 29.98
CA PRO A 42 -7.93 -17.07 31.06
C PRO A 42 -7.96 -18.60 30.89
N MET A 43 -6.93 -19.27 31.39
CA MET A 43 -6.81 -20.73 31.40
C MET A 43 -6.78 -21.40 30.01
N ALA A 44 -6.49 -20.66 28.95
CA ALA A 44 -6.19 -21.21 27.62
C ALA A 44 -4.69 -21.51 27.43
N SER A 45 -4.35 -22.31 26.42
CA SER A 45 -3.00 -22.44 25.87
C SER A 45 -2.81 -21.53 24.66
N TYR A 46 -1.56 -21.11 24.42
CA TYR A 46 -1.22 -20.07 23.44
C TYR A 46 -0.08 -20.54 22.54
N ASP A 47 -0.41 -20.85 21.30
CA ASP A 47 0.57 -21.31 20.32
C ASP A 47 0.96 -20.17 19.38
N ARG A 48 2.15 -19.60 19.60
CA ARG A 48 2.70 -18.53 18.75
C ARG A 48 3.17 -19.11 17.42
N ARG A 49 2.72 -18.51 16.31
CA ARG A 49 3.16 -18.86 14.96
C ARG A 49 4.26 -17.92 14.45
N ALA A 50 4.96 -18.35 13.40
CA ALA A 50 6.07 -17.61 12.79
C ALA A 50 5.64 -16.30 12.10
N ASP A 51 4.35 -16.12 11.87
CA ASP A 51 3.73 -14.92 11.31
C ASP A 51 3.08 -14.05 12.39
N GLY A 52 3.37 -14.30 13.66
CA GLY A 52 2.99 -13.46 14.80
C GLY A 52 1.55 -13.54 15.28
N VAL A 53 0.74 -14.35 14.61
CA VAL A 53 -0.58 -14.68 15.10
C VAL A 53 -0.46 -15.79 16.15
N VAL A 54 -1.16 -15.63 17.26
CA VAL A 54 -1.24 -16.61 18.34
C VAL A 54 -2.56 -17.35 18.22
N VAL A 55 -2.52 -18.68 18.19
CA VAL A 55 -3.72 -19.51 18.26
C VAL A 55 -4.03 -19.76 19.74
N VAL A 56 -5.25 -19.45 20.15
CA VAL A 56 -5.72 -19.66 21.52
C VAL A 56 -6.52 -20.95 21.57
N ARG A 57 -6.09 -21.88 22.42
CA ARG A 57 -6.71 -23.20 22.54
C ARG A 57 -7.21 -23.47 23.95
N ARG A 58 -8.31 -24.21 24.07
CA ARG A 58 -8.81 -24.73 25.34
C ARG A 58 -9.16 -26.20 25.12
N GLN A 59 -8.59 -27.08 25.95
CA GLN A 59 -8.77 -28.54 25.82
C GLN A 59 -8.46 -29.09 24.42
N GLY A 60 -7.53 -28.46 23.69
CA GLY A 60 -7.11 -28.86 22.34
C GLY A 60 -7.90 -28.20 21.19
N GLU A 61 -9.04 -27.60 21.47
CA GLU A 61 -9.86 -26.89 20.47
C GLU A 61 -9.44 -25.42 20.34
N ALA A 62 -9.44 -24.88 19.11
CA ALA A 62 -9.13 -23.47 18.87
C ALA A 62 -10.34 -22.59 19.19
N ILE A 63 -10.27 -21.86 20.31
CA ILE A 63 -11.34 -20.98 20.79
C ILE A 63 -11.15 -19.53 20.35
N GLY A 64 -10.03 -19.20 19.69
CA GLY A 64 -9.79 -17.88 19.14
C GLY A 64 -8.39 -17.66 18.59
N TYR A 65 -8.16 -16.46 18.09
CA TYR A 65 -6.90 -16.03 17.48
C TYR A 65 -6.52 -14.64 17.98
N GLY A 66 -5.22 -14.39 18.14
CA GLY A 66 -4.68 -13.11 18.61
C GLY A 66 -3.64 -12.55 17.65
N ALA A 67 -3.72 -11.26 17.33
CA ALA A 67 -2.69 -10.56 16.57
C ALA A 67 -2.60 -9.10 17.01
N SER A 68 -1.52 -8.43 16.63
CA SER A 68 -1.40 -6.98 16.75
C SER A 68 -0.90 -6.34 15.46
N ALA A 69 -1.17 -5.05 15.31
CA ALA A 69 -0.58 -4.23 14.28
C ALA A 69 -0.41 -2.79 14.77
N SER A 70 0.50 -2.07 14.12
CA SER A 70 0.82 -0.68 14.44
C SER A 70 0.49 0.23 13.26
N ALA A 71 -0.09 1.39 13.55
CA ALA A 71 -0.30 2.46 12.57
C ALA A 71 0.10 3.81 13.15
N ALA A 72 0.24 4.84 12.30
CA ALA A 72 0.59 6.18 12.72
C ALA A 72 -0.63 6.94 13.26
N GLY A 73 -0.51 7.53 14.45
CA GLY A 73 -1.40 8.57 14.96
C GLY A 73 -0.82 9.98 14.74
N TYR A 74 -1.31 10.98 15.48
CA TYR A 74 -0.85 12.36 15.39
C TYR A 74 0.56 12.57 15.95
N GLY A 75 0.79 12.17 17.21
CA GLY A 75 2.07 12.33 17.93
C GLY A 75 3.06 11.17 17.74
N GLY A 76 2.60 10.04 17.21
CA GLY A 76 3.39 8.82 17.07
C GLY A 76 2.51 7.59 16.81
N PRO A 77 3.09 6.38 16.71
CA PRO A 77 2.32 5.19 16.39
C PRO A 77 1.45 4.73 17.54
N ILE A 78 0.45 3.95 17.17
CA ILE A 78 -0.44 3.23 18.06
C ILE A 78 -0.42 1.76 17.63
N THR A 79 -0.15 0.87 18.57
CA THR A 79 -0.18 -0.59 18.37
C THR A 79 -1.42 -1.15 19.05
N VAL A 80 -2.33 -1.72 18.25
CA VAL A 80 -3.56 -2.37 18.74
C VAL A 80 -3.37 -3.88 18.69
N ALA A 81 -3.73 -4.56 19.77
CA ALA A 81 -3.93 -6.01 19.81
C ALA A 81 -5.41 -6.33 19.71
N LEU A 82 -5.75 -7.37 18.95
CA LEU A 82 -7.07 -7.94 18.85
C LEU A 82 -7.06 -9.42 19.23
N ALA A 83 -8.10 -9.84 19.92
CA ALA A 83 -8.45 -11.23 20.17
C ALA A 83 -9.80 -11.48 19.48
N VAL A 84 -9.87 -12.50 18.63
CA VAL A 84 -11.04 -12.74 17.78
C VAL A 84 -11.53 -14.18 17.92
N THR A 85 -12.83 -14.36 17.92
CA THR A 85 -13.46 -15.68 17.94
C THR A 85 -13.21 -16.42 16.61
N PRO A 86 -13.40 -17.74 16.55
CA PRO A 86 -13.29 -18.49 15.30
C PRO A 86 -14.29 -18.07 14.23
N ALA A 87 -15.39 -17.41 14.61
CA ALA A 87 -16.37 -16.81 13.69
C ALA A 87 -15.92 -15.43 13.15
N GLY A 88 -14.89 -14.83 13.75
CA GLY A 88 -14.34 -13.54 13.34
C GLY A 88 -14.95 -12.34 14.05
N ALA A 89 -15.70 -12.55 15.12
CA ALA A 89 -16.10 -11.46 16.00
C ALA A 89 -14.92 -11.05 16.88
N ILE A 90 -14.71 -9.74 17.05
CA ILE A 90 -13.66 -9.19 17.91
C ILE A 90 -14.11 -9.36 19.37
N HIS A 91 -13.47 -10.31 20.06
CA HIS A 91 -13.73 -10.61 21.47
C HIS A 91 -13.08 -9.59 22.41
N ALA A 92 -11.85 -9.17 22.12
CA ALA A 92 -11.16 -8.16 22.91
C ALA A 92 -10.22 -7.31 22.07
N ALA A 93 -9.96 -6.09 22.53
CA ALA A 93 -9.03 -5.15 21.94
C ALA A 93 -8.25 -4.38 23.03
N ALA A 94 -6.98 -4.06 22.80
CA ALA A 94 -6.18 -3.24 23.71
C ALA A 94 -5.05 -2.52 22.98
N PHE A 95 -4.55 -1.43 23.55
CA PHE A 95 -3.29 -0.84 23.11
C PHE A 95 -2.11 -1.60 23.73
N LEU A 96 -1.19 -2.08 22.89
CA LEU A 96 0.13 -2.56 23.32
C LEU A 96 1.17 -1.44 23.34
N GLU A 97 0.96 -0.39 22.57
CA GLU A 97 1.79 0.81 22.51
C GLU A 97 0.96 2.02 22.08
N TYR A 98 1.13 3.17 22.74
CA TYR A 98 0.44 4.41 22.40
C TYR A 98 1.41 5.59 22.50
N ARG A 99 2.00 6.00 21.38
CA ARG A 99 2.94 7.13 21.31
C ARG A 99 2.35 8.37 20.67
N ASP A 100 1.03 8.44 20.60
CA ASP A 100 0.31 9.64 20.20
C ASP A 100 0.22 10.63 21.38
N THR A 101 -0.59 11.68 21.24
CA THR A 101 -0.83 12.75 22.21
C THR A 101 -1.33 12.16 23.52
N PRO A 102 -0.52 12.16 24.60
CA PRO A 102 -0.86 11.45 25.83
C PRO A 102 -2.19 11.91 26.47
N GLY A 103 -2.49 13.21 26.39
CA GLY A 103 -3.71 13.80 26.93
C GLY A 103 -5.00 13.38 26.21
N LEU A 104 -4.92 12.88 24.97
CA LEU A 104 -6.09 12.41 24.20
C LEU A 104 -6.34 10.90 24.35
N ARG A 105 -5.39 10.18 24.96
CA ARG A 105 -5.44 8.73 25.10
C ARG A 105 -6.73 8.22 25.76
N PRO A 106 -7.22 8.79 26.87
CA PRO A 106 -8.45 8.30 27.50
C PRO A 106 -9.66 8.39 26.57
N SER A 107 -9.76 9.46 25.76
CA SER A 107 -10.86 9.64 24.81
C SER A 107 -10.76 8.66 23.64
N VAL A 108 -9.57 8.52 23.07
CA VAL A 108 -9.31 7.64 21.91
C VAL A 108 -9.42 6.17 22.28
N GLN A 109 -9.22 5.81 23.54
CA GLN A 109 -9.45 4.46 24.04
C GLN A 109 -10.92 4.02 23.92
N GLY A 110 -11.88 4.95 23.95
CA GLY A 110 -13.31 4.65 23.76
C GLY A 110 -13.60 3.90 22.47
N LEU A 111 -12.84 4.16 21.41
CA LEU A 111 -12.92 3.46 20.12
C LEU A 111 -12.71 1.95 20.24
N LEU A 112 -11.88 1.49 21.19
CA LEU A 112 -11.69 0.05 21.40
C LEU A 112 -12.98 -0.64 21.86
N GLY A 113 -13.84 0.09 22.58
CA GLY A 113 -15.17 -0.39 22.95
C GLY A 113 -16.11 -0.50 21.76
N GLU A 114 -16.06 0.45 20.82
CA GLU A 114 -16.85 0.38 19.58
C GLU A 114 -16.40 -0.76 18.66
N ILE A 115 -15.10 -1.06 18.64
CA ILE A 115 -14.50 -2.12 17.81
C ILE A 115 -14.90 -3.51 18.32
N VAL A 116 -14.99 -3.67 19.64
CA VAL A 116 -15.34 -4.94 20.27
C VAL A 116 -16.77 -5.36 19.87
N GLY A 117 -16.94 -6.65 19.54
CA GLY A 117 -18.19 -7.22 19.04
C GLY A 117 -18.35 -7.17 17.51
N ARG A 118 -17.60 -6.30 16.81
CA ARG A 118 -17.62 -6.22 15.34
C ARG A 118 -16.91 -7.38 14.67
N SER A 119 -17.12 -7.53 13.37
CA SER A 119 -16.38 -8.50 12.57
C SER A 119 -15.01 -7.97 12.16
N VAL A 120 -14.00 -8.85 12.14
CA VAL A 120 -12.70 -8.60 11.50
C VAL A 120 -12.80 -8.33 9.99
N ARG A 121 -13.97 -8.54 9.39
CA ARG A 121 -14.25 -8.28 7.97
C ARG A 121 -14.93 -6.93 7.73
N ASP A 122 -15.33 -6.24 8.78
CA ASP A 122 -15.95 -4.92 8.68
C ASP A 122 -14.89 -3.88 8.23
N PRO A 123 -15.30 -2.72 7.71
CA PRO A 123 -14.37 -1.68 7.29
C PRO A 123 -13.40 -1.24 8.38
N LEU A 124 -13.87 -1.20 9.64
CA LEU A 124 -13.13 -0.75 10.82
C LEU A 124 -12.44 0.59 10.51
N ALA A 125 -13.23 1.53 10.00
CA ALA A 125 -12.84 2.82 9.44
C ALA A 125 -13.65 3.94 10.09
N VAL A 126 -12.96 5.05 10.37
CA VAL A 126 -13.61 6.28 10.82
C VAL A 126 -14.51 6.82 9.69
N ASP A 127 -15.70 7.31 10.04
CA ASP A 127 -16.73 7.84 9.13
C ASP A 127 -17.43 6.78 8.24
N ASP A 128 -17.13 5.50 8.42
CA ASP A 128 -17.89 4.39 7.82
C ASP A 128 -18.64 3.65 8.94
N ASP A 129 -17.88 2.98 9.80
CA ASP A 129 -18.43 2.19 10.87
C ASP A 129 -17.93 2.63 12.26
N LEU A 130 -16.84 3.39 12.38
CA LEU A 130 -16.35 3.94 13.66
C LEU A 130 -16.52 5.46 13.75
N ASP A 131 -16.80 5.97 14.95
CA ASP A 131 -16.98 7.41 15.15
C ASP A 131 -15.66 8.13 15.50
N ALA A 132 -15.37 9.24 14.81
CA ALA A 132 -14.21 10.05 15.14
C ALA A 132 -14.37 10.74 16.49
N ILE A 133 -13.31 10.75 17.30
CA ILE A 133 -13.30 11.54 18.53
C ILE A 133 -13.00 13.01 18.18
N THR A 134 -13.92 13.91 18.56
CA THR A 134 -13.77 15.36 18.33
C THR A 134 -12.48 15.88 18.98
N GLY A 135 -11.68 16.63 18.20
CA GLY A 135 -10.37 17.12 18.65
C GLY A 135 -9.24 16.08 18.62
N ALA A 136 -9.54 14.82 18.29
CA ALA A 136 -8.57 13.72 18.21
C ALA A 136 -8.69 12.91 16.89
N THR A 137 -9.21 13.52 15.81
CA THR A 137 -9.49 12.84 14.53
C THR A 137 -8.31 12.04 13.98
N GLN A 138 -7.10 12.61 14.02
CA GLN A 138 -5.89 11.93 13.51
C GLN A 138 -5.49 10.73 14.40
N SER A 139 -5.72 10.81 15.70
CA SER A 139 -5.51 9.69 16.62
C SER A 139 -6.57 8.60 16.42
N SER A 140 -7.83 8.97 16.21
CA SER A 140 -8.91 8.04 15.85
C SER A 140 -8.62 7.28 14.57
N LEU A 141 -8.16 7.98 13.52
CA LEU A 141 -7.72 7.36 12.27
C LEU A 141 -6.55 6.39 12.48
N GLY A 142 -5.60 6.74 13.37
CA GLY A 142 -4.49 5.86 13.75
C GLY A 142 -4.95 4.57 14.43
N VAL A 143 -5.91 4.64 15.36
CA VAL A 143 -6.49 3.47 16.02
C VAL A 143 -7.23 2.58 15.02
N ALA A 144 -8.08 3.16 14.18
CA ALA A 144 -8.82 2.43 13.15
C ALA A 144 -7.86 1.70 12.19
N ALA A 145 -6.81 2.39 11.72
CA ALA A 145 -5.80 1.80 10.84
C ALA A 145 -5.00 0.66 11.51
N ALA A 146 -4.62 0.81 12.79
CA ALA A 146 -3.92 -0.24 13.54
C ALA A 146 -4.84 -1.46 13.77
N THR A 147 -6.09 -1.20 14.13
CA THR A 147 -7.14 -2.22 14.30
C THR A 147 -7.34 -3.01 13.01
N ARG A 148 -7.50 -2.32 11.88
CA ARG A 148 -7.64 -2.96 10.58
C ARG A 148 -6.42 -3.79 10.21
N GLY A 149 -5.20 -3.31 10.49
CA GLY A 149 -3.98 -4.08 10.27
C GLY A 149 -3.94 -5.38 11.10
N ALA A 150 -4.45 -5.35 12.33
CA ALA A 150 -4.55 -6.55 13.16
C ALA A 150 -5.69 -7.48 12.69
N ALA A 151 -6.83 -6.92 12.31
CA ALA A 151 -7.96 -7.64 11.76
C ALA A 151 -7.61 -8.35 10.44
N GLU A 152 -6.87 -7.69 9.55
CA GLU A 152 -6.38 -8.27 8.28
C GLU A 152 -5.48 -9.51 8.50
N ARG A 153 -4.69 -9.54 9.58
CA ARG A 153 -3.88 -10.73 9.97
C ARG A 153 -4.75 -11.86 10.52
N LEU A 154 -5.94 -11.56 11.01
CA LEU A 154 -6.83 -12.49 11.71
C LEU A 154 -8.01 -12.97 10.85
N ALA A 155 -8.45 -12.20 9.85
CA ALA A 155 -9.66 -12.40 9.06
C ALA A 155 -9.71 -13.75 8.32
N GLU A 156 -8.56 -14.30 8.00
CA GLU A 156 -8.42 -15.58 7.30
C GLU A 156 -8.43 -16.77 8.27
N ARG A 157 -8.04 -16.55 9.53
CA ARG A 157 -7.96 -17.61 10.55
C ARG A 157 -9.29 -17.79 11.26
N ALA A 158 -10.02 -16.70 11.41
CA ALA A 158 -11.44 -16.68 11.76
C ALA A 158 -12.38 -17.21 10.64
N ALA A 159 -11.83 -17.91 9.65
CA ALA A 159 -12.58 -18.72 8.70
C ALA A 159 -11.94 -20.10 8.59
N VAL A 160 -12.02 -20.89 9.64
CA VAL A 160 -12.09 -22.36 9.46
C VAL A 160 -13.55 -22.72 9.17
N GLY A 161 -14.06 -22.12 8.09
CA GLY A 161 -15.24 -22.52 7.36
C GLY A 161 -14.84 -22.42 5.90
N GLN A 162 -15.02 -23.50 5.14
CA GLN A 162 -14.61 -23.60 3.74
C GLN A 162 -15.24 -22.48 2.91
N GLY A 163 -14.56 -21.34 2.80
CA GLY A 163 -15.01 -20.23 1.97
C GLY A 163 -14.92 -20.67 0.51
N SER A 164 -16.06 -20.81 -0.15
CA SER A 164 -16.10 -21.03 -1.60
C SER A 164 -15.38 -19.87 -2.30
N LEU A 165 -14.58 -20.16 -3.31
CA LEU A 165 -14.01 -19.15 -4.21
C LEU A 165 -15.15 -18.47 -4.98
N ALA A 166 -15.72 -17.41 -4.42
CA ALA A 166 -16.77 -16.63 -5.06
C ALA A 166 -16.13 -15.43 -5.78
N LEU A 167 -16.48 -15.25 -7.06
CA LEU A 167 -16.15 -14.03 -7.78
C LEU A 167 -17.15 -12.95 -7.37
N GLY A 168 -16.68 -11.95 -6.63
CA GLY A 168 -17.45 -10.76 -6.31
C GLY A 168 -17.44 -9.74 -7.45
N ALA A 169 -18.22 -8.66 -7.24
CA ALA A 169 -18.20 -7.51 -8.13
C ALA A 169 -16.80 -6.88 -8.30
N PRO A 170 -15.95 -6.75 -7.25
CA PRO A 170 -14.59 -6.22 -7.40
C PRO A 170 -13.72 -7.05 -8.36
N GLU A 171 -13.77 -8.38 -8.26
CA GLU A 171 -13.02 -9.30 -9.10
C GLU A 171 -13.52 -9.24 -10.56
N GLY A 172 -14.85 -9.26 -10.76
CA GLY A 172 -15.46 -9.16 -12.09
C GLY A 172 -15.10 -7.86 -12.81
N VAL A 173 -15.19 -6.72 -12.12
CA VAL A 173 -14.82 -5.42 -12.67
C VAL A 173 -13.31 -5.33 -12.94
N LEU A 174 -12.46 -5.86 -12.04
CA LEU A 174 -11.03 -5.93 -12.26
C LEU A 174 -10.69 -6.69 -13.55
N LEU A 175 -11.29 -7.87 -13.74
CA LEU A 175 -11.10 -8.69 -14.93
C LEU A 175 -11.57 -7.97 -16.20
N LEU A 176 -12.74 -7.32 -16.16
CA LEU A 176 -13.27 -6.53 -17.27
C LEU A 176 -12.34 -5.38 -17.65
N LEU A 177 -11.87 -4.61 -16.66
CA LEU A 177 -10.95 -3.49 -16.88
C LEU A 177 -9.64 -3.98 -17.50
N PHE A 178 -9.07 -5.07 -16.98
CA PHE A 178 -7.86 -5.68 -17.57
C PHE A 178 -8.11 -6.20 -18.99
N ALA A 179 -9.23 -6.85 -19.26
CA ALA A 179 -9.60 -7.29 -20.60
C ALA A 179 -9.69 -6.10 -21.57
N LEU A 180 -10.34 -5.01 -21.16
CA LEU A 180 -10.44 -3.76 -21.93
C LEU A 180 -9.06 -3.16 -22.23
N ALA A 181 -8.20 -3.09 -21.21
CA ALA A 181 -6.85 -2.58 -21.32
C ALA A 181 -5.98 -3.43 -22.25
N LEU A 182 -6.05 -4.75 -22.14
CA LEU A 182 -5.31 -5.68 -22.99
C LEU A 182 -5.83 -5.63 -24.43
N TYR A 183 -7.13 -5.63 -24.64
CA TYR A 183 -7.76 -5.53 -25.96
C TYR A 183 -7.35 -4.23 -26.67
N GLY A 184 -7.55 -3.07 -26.03
CA GLY A 184 -7.22 -1.77 -26.61
C GLY A 184 -5.72 -1.61 -26.92
N ARG A 185 -4.86 -2.25 -26.13
CA ARG A 185 -3.41 -2.20 -26.28
C ARG A 185 -2.87 -3.15 -27.35
N HIS A 186 -3.37 -4.38 -27.42
CA HIS A 186 -2.83 -5.41 -28.28
C HIS A 186 -3.50 -5.47 -29.65
N ASN A 187 -4.76 -5.01 -29.75
CA ASN A 187 -5.43 -4.93 -31.03
C ASN A 187 -4.89 -3.77 -31.88
N ARG A 188 -4.00 -4.11 -32.83
CA ARG A 188 -3.38 -3.15 -33.74
C ARG A 188 -4.35 -2.62 -34.82
N LYS A 189 -5.43 -3.35 -35.10
CA LYS A 189 -6.44 -2.99 -36.10
C LYS A 189 -7.38 -1.88 -35.62
N LEU A 190 -7.42 -1.61 -34.30
CA LEU A 190 -8.28 -0.57 -33.75
C LEU A 190 -7.91 0.82 -34.26
N ALA A 191 -8.93 1.57 -34.72
CA ALA A 191 -8.79 2.99 -35.03
C ALA A 191 -8.23 3.76 -33.82
N THR A 192 -7.47 4.82 -34.10
CA THR A 192 -6.84 5.65 -33.07
C THR A 192 -7.85 6.27 -32.11
N ARG A 193 -9.02 6.68 -32.62
CA ARG A 193 -10.16 7.18 -31.84
C ARG A 193 -10.68 6.10 -30.88
N SER A 194 -11.01 4.91 -31.37
CA SER A 194 -11.51 3.80 -30.55
C SER A 194 -10.50 3.39 -29.48
N ARG A 195 -9.21 3.29 -29.82
CA ARG A 195 -8.16 2.98 -28.82
C ARG A 195 -8.08 4.05 -27.73
N ARG A 196 -8.22 5.33 -28.11
CA ARG A 196 -8.25 6.45 -27.15
C ARG A 196 -9.48 6.34 -26.25
N SER A 197 -10.66 6.07 -26.80
CA SER A 197 -11.90 5.91 -26.02
C SER A 197 -11.82 4.73 -25.05
N LEU A 198 -11.35 3.56 -25.48
CA LEU A 198 -11.17 2.41 -24.59
C LEU A 198 -10.22 2.71 -23.43
N ARG A 199 -9.16 3.46 -23.69
CA ARG A 199 -8.22 3.87 -22.64
C ARG A 199 -8.86 4.84 -21.65
N TRP A 200 -9.66 5.77 -22.15
CA TRP A 200 -10.43 6.68 -21.30
C TRP A 200 -11.41 5.91 -20.41
N LEU A 201 -12.19 5.01 -21.00
CA LEU A 201 -13.14 4.16 -20.28
C LEU A 201 -12.43 3.32 -19.21
N ALA A 202 -11.30 2.70 -19.53
CA ALA A 202 -10.53 1.90 -18.56
C ALA A 202 -9.99 2.76 -17.39
N LEU A 203 -9.46 3.96 -17.66
CA LEU A 203 -8.89 4.84 -16.64
C LEU A 203 -9.96 5.48 -15.75
N VAL A 204 -11.05 5.98 -16.35
CA VAL A 204 -12.18 6.56 -15.60
C VAL A 204 -12.92 5.48 -14.82
N GLY A 205 -13.17 4.32 -15.44
CA GLY A 205 -13.78 3.18 -14.79
C GLY A 205 -12.96 2.69 -13.60
N SER A 206 -11.63 2.57 -13.75
CA SER A 206 -10.75 2.22 -12.63
C SER A 206 -10.73 3.28 -11.52
N PHE A 207 -10.71 4.57 -11.88
CA PHE A 207 -10.80 5.65 -10.89
C PHE A 207 -12.08 5.56 -10.08
N ALA A 208 -13.23 5.36 -10.74
CA ALA A 208 -14.53 5.26 -10.08
C ALA A 208 -14.67 3.99 -9.23
N THR A 209 -14.15 2.84 -9.69
CA THR A 209 -14.34 1.56 -9.01
C THR A 209 -13.19 1.18 -8.09
N LEU A 210 -12.03 0.84 -8.66
CA LEU A 210 -10.86 0.39 -7.90
C LEU A 210 -10.29 1.48 -6.99
N GLY A 211 -10.46 2.74 -7.37
CA GLY A 211 -10.14 3.92 -6.57
C GLY A 211 -11.24 4.28 -5.59
N TRP A 212 -12.28 4.97 -6.06
CA TRP A 212 -13.29 5.60 -5.21
C TRP A 212 -14.24 4.60 -4.52
N LEU A 213 -14.84 3.67 -5.28
CA LEU A 213 -15.87 2.77 -4.72
C LEU A 213 -15.32 1.74 -3.73
N TRP A 214 -14.21 1.07 -4.05
CA TRP A 214 -13.68 -0.02 -3.23
C TRP A 214 -12.34 0.29 -2.57
N ASN A 215 -11.63 1.34 -3.01
CA ASN A 215 -10.26 1.66 -2.60
C ASN A 215 -9.33 0.43 -2.50
N ARG A 216 -9.27 -0.33 -3.60
CA ARG A 216 -8.32 -1.44 -3.76
C ARG A 216 -7.31 -1.19 -4.89
N PRO A 217 -6.61 -0.03 -4.94
CA PRO A 217 -5.56 0.17 -5.93
C PRO A 217 -4.37 -0.74 -5.63
N TYR A 218 -3.60 -1.10 -6.66
CA TYR A 218 -2.34 -1.82 -6.47
C TYR A 218 -1.35 -0.97 -5.65
N VAL A 219 -0.99 -1.45 -4.46
CA VAL A 219 -0.06 -0.85 -3.51
C VAL A 219 1.11 -1.79 -3.21
N LEU A 220 2.21 -1.24 -2.69
CA LEU A 220 3.41 -1.98 -2.33
C LEU A 220 3.19 -3.02 -1.21
N ALA A 221 2.23 -2.80 -0.31
CA ALA A 221 1.97 -3.67 0.85
C ALA A 221 1.76 -5.14 0.48
N PHE A 222 0.91 -5.44 -0.50
CA PHE A 222 0.54 -6.82 -0.81
C PHE A 222 1.73 -7.68 -1.32
N PRO A 223 2.49 -7.29 -2.36
CA PRO A 223 3.66 -8.07 -2.77
C PRO A 223 4.73 -8.15 -1.66
N LEU A 224 4.81 -7.13 -0.80
CA LEU A 224 5.73 -7.13 0.34
C LEU A 224 5.29 -8.08 1.46
N ARG A 225 3.97 -8.22 1.70
CA ARG A 225 3.38 -9.21 2.61
C ARG A 225 3.74 -10.63 2.19
N LEU A 226 3.54 -10.96 0.90
CA LEU A 226 3.96 -12.25 0.34
C LEU A 226 5.48 -12.47 0.48
N ALA A 227 6.28 -11.45 0.22
CA ALA A 227 7.74 -11.52 0.37
C ALA A 227 8.20 -11.68 1.83
N ALA A 228 7.41 -11.22 2.80
CA ALA A 228 7.63 -11.43 4.22
C ALA A 228 7.22 -12.85 4.69
N GLY A 229 6.74 -13.70 3.78
CA GLY A 229 6.29 -15.07 4.08
C GLY A 229 4.86 -15.16 4.61
N ASP A 230 4.10 -14.07 4.55
CA ASP A 230 2.68 -14.05 4.93
C ASP A 230 1.82 -14.24 3.67
N TRP A 231 1.24 -15.42 3.54
CA TRP A 231 0.48 -15.88 2.37
C TRP A 231 -0.99 -15.99 2.72
N PRO A 232 -1.78 -14.96 2.40
CA PRO A 232 -3.15 -14.94 2.82
C PRO A 232 -4.03 -16.01 2.14
N ALA A 233 -5.09 -16.45 2.80
CA ALA A 233 -6.04 -17.40 2.23
C ALA A 233 -6.64 -16.88 0.91
N LEU A 234 -6.59 -17.71 -0.14
CA LEU A 234 -7.03 -17.34 -1.49
C LEU A 234 -8.50 -16.92 -1.53
N SER A 235 -9.37 -17.54 -0.73
CA SER A 235 -10.80 -17.23 -0.65
C SER A 235 -11.08 -15.80 -0.18
N SER A 236 -10.24 -15.25 0.71
CA SER A 236 -10.43 -13.91 1.27
C SER A 236 -9.65 -12.82 0.50
N TYR A 237 -8.57 -13.20 -0.19
CA TYR A 237 -7.67 -12.27 -0.90
C TYR A 237 -7.68 -12.44 -2.42
N LEU A 238 -8.71 -13.10 -2.96
CA LEU A 238 -8.82 -13.41 -4.39
C LEU A 238 -8.56 -12.20 -5.28
N TYR A 239 -9.18 -11.05 -4.96
CA TYR A 239 -8.94 -9.77 -5.66
C TYR A 239 -7.45 -9.43 -5.78
N TRP A 240 -6.71 -9.48 -4.67
CA TRP A 240 -5.31 -9.05 -4.62
C TRP A 240 -4.39 -10.02 -5.37
N TYR A 241 -4.68 -11.33 -5.28
CA TYR A 241 -4.00 -12.35 -6.06
C TYR A 241 -4.24 -12.18 -7.56
N LEU A 242 -5.49 -11.98 -7.97
CA LEU A 242 -5.85 -11.70 -9.37
C LEU A 242 -5.15 -10.44 -9.86
N LEU A 243 -5.20 -9.35 -9.09
CA LEU A 243 -4.55 -8.09 -9.43
C LEU A 243 -3.04 -8.25 -9.62
N LEU A 244 -2.36 -8.92 -8.69
CA LEU A 244 -0.92 -9.17 -8.78
C LEU A 244 -0.59 -10.08 -9.97
N ALA A 245 -1.34 -11.17 -10.17
CA ALA A 245 -1.15 -12.07 -11.30
C ALA A 245 -1.33 -11.35 -12.65
N LEU A 246 -2.43 -10.61 -12.81
CA LEU A 246 -2.73 -9.83 -14.01
C LEU A 246 -1.68 -8.74 -14.26
N LEU A 247 -1.14 -8.11 -13.21
CA LEU A 247 -0.03 -7.16 -13.34
C LEU A 247 1.24 -7.84 -13.88
N LEU A 248 1.61 -9.01 -13.33
CA LEU A 248 2.80 -9.76 -13.72
C LEU A 248 2.68 -10.37 -15.12
N LEU A 249 1.50 -10.86 -15.49
CA LEU A 249 1.23 -11.51 -16.77
C LEU A 249 0.90 -10.51 -17.88
N GLY A 250 0.28 -9.38 -17.54
CA GLY A 250 -0.19 -8.37 -18.50
C GLY A 250 0.92 -7.58 -19.20
N PHE A 251 2.20 -7.89 -18.96
CA PHE A 251 3.29 -7.21 -19.63
C PHE A 251 3.37 -7.60 -21.12
N ASP A 252 3.45 -6.62 -22.04
CA ASP A 252 3.56 -6.92 -23.48
C ASP A 252 4.95 -7.44 -23.88
N ARG A 253 5.08 -7.82 -25.16
CA ARG A 253 6.35 -8.23 -25.79
C ARG A 253 7.45 -7.16 -25.73
N THR A 254 7.14 -5.91 -25.40
CA THR A 254 8.11 -4.81 -25.21
C THR A 254 8.41 -4.54 -23.73
N GLY A 255 7.87 -5.38 -22.83
CA GLY A 255 8.04 -5.28 -21.39
C GLY A 255 7.27 -4.12 -20.75
N ARG A 256 6.24 -3.57 -21.39
CA ARG A 256 5.37 -2.55 -20.75
C ARG A 256 4.31 -3.24 -19.91
N GLY A 257 3.90 -2.70 -18.75
CA GLY A 257 2.75 -3.21 -18.00
C GLY A 257 1.44 -2.51 -18.46
N PRO A 258 0.26 -3.10 -18.21
CA PRO A 258 -1.02 -2.46 -18.51
C PRO A 258 -1.44 -1.48 -17.41
N TRP A 259 -0.98 -1.69 -16.17
CA TRP A 259 -1.44 -0.96 -14.98
C TRP A 259 -1.27 0.55 -15.08
N CYS A 260 -0.04 1.06 -15.04
CA CYS A 260 0.21 2.51 -15.12
C CYS A 260 -0.45 3.23 -16.32
N PRO A 261 -0.38 2.71 -17.57
CA PRO A 261 -0.93 3.41 -18.74
C PRO A 261 -2.43 3.27 -19.00
N TRP A 262 -3.11 2.25 -18.45
CA TRP A 262 -4.52 1.95 -18.75
C TRP A 262 -5.42 1.79 -17.53
N LEU A 263 -4.88 1.48 -16.35
CA LEU A 263 -5.68 1.04 -15.21
C LEU A 263 -5.39 1.75 -13.89
N CYS A 264 -4.26 2.46 -13.75
CA CYS A 264 -3.91 3.05 -12.46
C CYS A 264 -4.89 4.19 -12.08
N PRO A 265 -5.70 4.03 -11.02
CA PRO A 265 -6.72 5.02 -10.66
C PRO A 265 -6.09 6.33 -10.18
N PHE A 266 -4.99 6.28 -9.43
CA PHE A 266 -4.24 7.47 -9.02
C PHE A 266 -3.57 8.21 -10.20
N GLY A 267 -3.21 7.47 -11.26
CA GLY A 267 -2.73 8.06 -12.51
C GLY A 267 -3.83 8.78 -13.27
N ALA A 268 -5.06 8.24 -13.24
CA ALA A 268 -6.24 8.87 -13.79
C ALA A 268 -6.63 10.13 -12.98
N ALA A 269 -6.59 10.07 -11.65
CA ALA A 269 -6.84 11.23 -10.78
C ALA A 269 -5.94 12.43 -11.13
N GLN A 270 -4.63 12.20 -11.25
CA GLN A 270 -3.68 13.24 -11.66
C GLN A 270 -3.92 13.73 -13.09
N ASP A 271 -4.40 12.87 -13.99
CA ASP A 271 -4.75 13.29 -15.35
C ASP A 271 -6.01 14.18 -15.34
N VAL A 272 -7.02 13.87 -14.52
CA VAL A 272 -8.23 14.70 -14.35
C VAL A 272 -7.88 16.09 -13.82
N VAL A 273 -7.09 16.16 -12.73
CA VAL A 273 -6.58 17.44 -12.21
C VAL A 273 -5.77 18.18 -13.27
N GLY A 274 -4.94 17.47 -14.03
CA GLY A 274 -4.17 18.05 -15.12
C GLY A 274 -5.03 18.57 -16.27
N LEU A 275 -6.19 18.00 -16.55
CA LEU A 275 -7.11 18.52 -17.56
C LEU A 275 -7.70 19.86 -17.12
N VAL A 276 -8.05 20.00 -15.84
CA VAL A 276 -8.53 21.25 -15.25
C VAL A 276 -7.47 22.36 -15.36
N GLY A 277 -6.21 22.05 -15.02
CA GLY A 277 -5.11 23.02 -15.09
C GLY A 277 -4.48 23.22 -16.48
N GLY A 278 -4.96 22.52 -17.52
CA GLY A 278 -4.38 22.60 -18.86
C GLY A 278 -2.98 21.98 -18.99
N ALA A 279 -2.63 21.06 -18.08
CA ALA A 279 -1.38 20.32 -18.08
C ALA A 279 -1.18 19.58 -19.41
N ARG A 280 0.09 19.46 -19.81
CA ARG A 280 0.44 18.71 -21.02
C ARG A 280 1.52 17.69 -20.74
N ARG A 281 1.49 16.59 -21.47
CA ARG A 281 2.51 15.55 -21.35
C ARG A 281 3.82 16.02 -21.94
N ARG A 282 4.81 16.26 -21.07
CA ARG A 282 6.17 16.72 -21.38
C ARG A 282 7.21 15.76 -20.81
N ARG A 283 8.47 15.89 -21.24
CA ARG A 283 9.57 15.18 -20.57
C ARG A 283 9.75 15.77 -19.17
N PRO A 284 9.79 14.96 -18.11
CA PRO A 284 9.97 15.47 -16.75
C PRO A 284 11.37 16.08 -16.60
N ALA A 285 11.47 17.13 -15.78
CA ALA A 285 12.74 17.70 -15.37
C ALA A 285 13.55 16.68 -14.53
N ALA A 286 14.87 16.72 -14.63
CA ALA A 286 15.80 15.82 -13.93
C ALA A 286 15.40 14.31 -13.94
N PRO A 287 15.13 13.69 -15.10
CA PRO A 287 14.58 12.33 -15.18
C PRO A 287 15.53 11.23 -14.70
N ARG A 288 16.82 11.54 -14.56
CA ARG A 288 17.81 10.64 -13.96
C ARG A 288 17.73 10.67 -12.43
N LEU A 289 17.67 11.87 -11.84
CA LEU A 289 17.54 12.09 -10.40
C LEU A 289 16.32 11.34 -9.84
N PHE A 290 15.11 11.66 -10.32
CA PHE A 290 13.88 11.03 -9.82
C PHE A 290 13.80 9.53 -10.10
N ARG A 291 14.52 9.02 -11.11
CA ARG A 291 14.62 7.58 -11.34
C ARG A 291 15.44 6.89 -10.25
N TRP A 292 16.54 7.50 -9.83
CA TRP A 292 17.36 6.99 -8.72
C TRP A 292 16.67 7.18 -7.39
N LEU A 293 16.04 8.34 -7.17
CA LEU A 293 15.28 8.63 -5.96
C LEU A 293 14.21 7.56 -5.71
N LYS A 294 13.34 7.28 -6.70
CA LYS A 294 12.35 6.20 -6.58
C LYS A 294 12.94 4.83 -6.29
N ARG A 295 14.12 4.53 -6.86
CA ARG A 295 14.80 3.24 -6.60
C ARG A 295 15.28 3.16 -5.16
N LEU A 296 15.92 4.22 -4.67
CA LEU A 296 16.43 4.28 -3.30
C LEU A 296 15.27 4.23 -2.29
N LEU A 297 14.22 5.02 -2.50
CA LEU A 297 13.02 5.00 -1.67
C LEU A 297 12.35 3.62 -1.66
N LEU A 298 12.21 2.97 -2.82
CA LEU A 298 11.65 1.62 -2.91
C LEU A 298 12.52 0.58 -2.19
N VAL A 299 13.85 0.63 -2.38
CA VAL A 299 14.77 -0.30 -1.72
C VAL A 299 14.71 -0.13 -0.20
N ALA A 300 14.73 1.11 0.28
CA ALA A 300 14.63 1.42 1.71
C ALA A 300 13.27 0.99 2.29
N ALA A 301 12.15 1.34 1.64
CA ALA A 301 10.82 0.99 2.10
C ALA A 301 10.62 -0.53 2.19
N VAL A 302 11.03 -1.30 1.16
CA VAL A 302 10.95 -2.76 1.18
C VAL A 302 11.85 -3.36 2.26
N ALA A 303 13.09 -2.87 2.41
CA ALA A 303 14.01 -3.35 3.45
C ALA A 303 13.43 -3.09 4.85
N LEU A 304 12.91 -1.88 5.11
CA LEU A 304 12.28 -1.53 6.38
C LEU A 304 11.01 -2.35 6.63
N GLY A 305 10.14 -2.51 5.64
CA GLY A 305 8.91 -3.29 5.78
C GLY A 305 9.16 -4.77 6.04
N LEU A 306 10.18 -5.37 5.41
CA LEU A 306 10.62 -6.74 5.72
C LEU A 306 11.24 -6.83 7.11
N TYR A 307 12.10 -5.88 7.47
CA TYR A 307 12.80 -5.88 8.75
C TYR A 307 11.85 -5.68 9.94
N TYR A 308 10.91 -4.75 9.86
CA TYR A 308 9.93 -4.50 10.92
C TYR A 308 8.67 -5.38 10.81
N ARG A 309 8.60 -6.27 9.81
CA ARG A 309 7.44 -7.11 9.50
C ARG A 309 6.13 -6.31 9.43
N SER A 310 6.20 -5.11 8.87
CA SER A 310 5.05 -4.23 8.66
C SER A 310 4.98 -3.76 7.21
N PRO A 311 4.46 -4.60 6.28
CA PRO A 311 4.32 -4.25 4.87
C PRO A 311 3.45 -3.01 4.63
N GLY A 312 2.45 -2.77 5.49
CA GLY A 312 1.60 -1.59 5.44
C GLY A 312 2.39 -0.29 5.68
N ALA A 313 3.26 -0.25 6.70
CA ALA A 313 4.08 0.91 7.04
C ALA A 313 5.13 1.25 5.96
N ALA A 314 5.50 0.28 5.12
CA ALA A 314 6.38 0.53 3.98
C ALA A 314 5.66 1.20 2.80
N SER A 315 4.31 1.21 2.79
CA SER A 315 3.52 1.81 1.73
C SER A 315 3.42 3.32 1.94
N TYR A 316 4.20 4.05 1.14
CA TYR A 316 4.20 5.52 1.15
C TYR A 316 3.39 6.10 -0.01
N GLU A 317 2.59 5.28 -0.71
CA GLU A 317 1.62 5.75 -1.68
C GLU A 317 0.49 6.55 -1.02
N VAL A 318 0.18 7.72 -1.57
CA VAL A 318 -0.93 8.58 -1.11
C VAL A 318 -2.29 8.13 -1.68
N PHE A 319 -2.46 6.84 -1.98
CA PHE A 319 -3.66 6.33 -2.63
C PHE A 319 -4.83 6.25 -1.64
N ALA A 320 -4.61 5.63 -0.48
CA ALA A 320 -5.62 5.61 0.58
C ALA A 320 -5.96 7.04 1.05
N THR A 321 -4.95 7.92 1.11
CA THR A 321 -5.13 9.33 1.48
C THR A 321 -6.03 10.08 0.50
N LEU A 322 -5.96 9.75 -0.79
CA LEU A 322 -6.84 10.34 -1.79
C LEU A 322 -8.26 9.74 -1.75
N PHE A 323 -8.37 8.42 -1.75
CA PHE A 323 -9.66 7.75 -1.99
C PHE A 323 -10.49 7.52 -0.72
N ARG A 324 -9.85 7.41 0.45
CA ARG A 324 -10.52 7.25 1.74
C ARG A 324 -10.33 8.43 2.70
N GLY A 325 -9.47 9.39 2.36
CA GLY A 325 -9.08 10.43 3.32
C GLY A 325 -8.15 9.94 4.44
N GLU A 326 -7.74 8.67 4.42
CA GLU A 326 -6.90 8.07 5.44
C GLU A 326 -5.39 8.27 5.14
N GLY A 327 -4.65 8.85 6.07
CA GLY A 327 -3.19 8.92 5.97
C GLY A 327 -2.57 9.84 7.00
N SER A 328 -1.26 9.70 7.20
CA SER A 328 -0.50 10.60 8.06
C SER A 328 -0.53 12.04 7.51
N SER A 329 -0.33 13.03 8.38
CA SER A 329 -0.17 14.44 7.99
C SER A 329 0.87 14.65 6.88
N LEU A 330 1.94 13.85 6.89
CA LEU A 330 2.98 13.86 5.86
C LEU A 330 2.47 13.33 4.50
N GLN A 331 1.65 12.28 4.50
CA GLN A 331 1.02 11.76 3.27
C GLN A 331 0.00 12.75 2.71
N VAL A 332 -0.78 13.43 3.57
CA VAL A 332 -1.70 14.50 3.16
C VAL A 332 -0.90 15.66 2.52
N ALA A 333 0.20 16.09 3.15
CA ALA A 333 1.07 17.11 2.57
C ALA A 333 1.62 16.70 1.20
N ILE A 334 2.09 15.46 1.04
CA ILE A 334 2.53 14.93 -0.26
C ILE A 334 1.38 14.99 -1.27
N LEU A 335 0.17 14.57 -0.89
CA LEU A 335 -1.00 14.59 -1.77
C LEU A 335 -1.33 16.01 -2.24
N VAL A 336 -1.30 17.00 -1.36
CA VAL A 336 -1.54 18.42 -1.68
C VAL A 336 -0.48 18.94 -2.67
N PHE A 337 0.81 18.74 -2.40
CA PHE A 337 1.87 19.19 -3.31
C PHE A 337 1.81 18.50 -4.67
N VAL A 338 1.51 17.20 -4.70
CA VAL A 338 1.31 16.42 -5.92
C VAL A 338 0.09 16.91 -6.71
N GLY A 339 -1.04 17.13 -6.03
CA GLY A 339 -2.29 17.61 -6.63
C GLY A 339 -2.11 18.99 -7.25
N ALA A 340 -1.54 19.94 -6.50
CA ALA A 340 -1.21 21.27 -7.01
C ALA A 340 -0.26 21.21 -8.21
N SER A 341 0.75 20.34 -8.16
CA SER A 341 1.67 20.14 -9.29
C SER A 341 1.00 19.50 -10.51
N ALA A 342 -0.02 18.68 -10.30
CA ALA A 342 -0.72 17.96 -11.37
C ALA A 342 -1.51 18.91 -12.28
N LEU A 343 -1.92 20.08 -11.79
CA LEU A 343 -2.52 21.15 -12.59
C LEU A 343 -1.60 21.60 -13.74
N PHE A 344 -0.28 21.53 -13.55
CA PHE A 344 0.69 22.08 -14.50
C PHE A 344 1.50 21.01 -15.23
N VAL A 345 1.70 19.84 -14.61
CA VAL A 345 2.57 18.77 -15.11
C VAL A 345 1.82 17.45 -15.12
N ALA A 346 1.99 16.68 -16.20
CA ALA A 346 1.40 15.35 -16.29
C ALA A 346 1.97 14.38 -15.24
N ARG A 347 1.11 13.89 -14.35
CA ARG A 347 1.38 12.79 -13.39
C ARG A 347 2.67 12.99 -12.55
N PRO A 348 2.80 14.08 -11.77
CA PRO A 348 4.01 14.40 -11.03
C PRO A 348 4.44 13.29 -10.07
N PHE A 349 3.53 12.70 -9.28
CA PHE A 349 3.86 11.62 -8.34
C PHE A 349 4.44 10.39 -9.04
N CYS A 350 3.86 10.00 -10.19
CA CYS A 350 4.36 8.89 -10.98
C CYS A 350 5.81 9.13 -11.46
N HIS A 351 6.17 10.39 -11.71
CA HIS A 351 7.51 10.76 -12.13
C HIS A 351 8.49 10.86 -10.95
N TRP A 352 8.05 11.40 -9.82
CA TRP A 352 8.92 11.74 -8.69
C TRP A 352 9.09 10.63 -7.66
N LEU A 353 8.00 9.96 -7.26
CA LEU A 353 7.97 9.18 -6.01
C LEU A 353 7.38 7.78 -6.15
N CYS A 354 6.42 7.54 -7.05
CA CYS A 354 5.61 6.32 -7.07
C CYS A 354 6.42 5.01 -6.98
N PRO A 355 6.24 4.19 -5.91
CA PRO A 355 6.94 2.92 -5.72
C PRO A 355 6.54 1.88 -6.78
N VAL A 356 5.26 1.86 -7.19
CA VAL A 356 4.75 0.95 -8.23
C VAL A 356 5.50 1.13 -9.56
N ASP A 357 5.76 2.37 -10.00
CA ASP A 357 6.56 2.62 -11.21
C ASP A 357 8.01 2.12 -11.03
N GLY A 358 8.57 2.22 -9.83
CA GLY A 358 9.87 1.67 -9.47
C GLY A 358 9.90 0.14 -9.59
N LEU A 359 8.91 -0.53 -9.00
CA LEU A 359 8.74 -1.98 -9.01
C LEU A 359 8.56 -2.51 -10.44
N GLU A 360 7.68 -1.92 -11.23
CA GLU A 360 7.49 -2.29 -12.65
C GLU A 360 8.77 -2.13 -13.49
N ARG A 361 9.68 -1.19 -13.14
CA ARG A 361 10.99 -1.06 -13.81
C ARG A 361 11.91 -2.21 -13.45
N GLY A 362 11.93 -2.62 -12.19
CA GLY A 362 12.70 -3.78 -11.72
C GLY A 362 12.23 -5.06 -12.40
N LEU A 363 10.91 -5.34 -12.36
CA LEU A 363 10.30 -6.50 -12.99
C LEU A 363 10.57 -6.57 -14.50
N ARG A 364 10.45 -5.44 -15.20
CA ARG A 364 10.81 -5.38 -16.63
C ARG A 364 12.26 -5.74 -16.88
N PHE A 365 13.17 -5.25 -16.04
CA PHE A 365 14.60 -5.52 -16.19
C PHE A 365 14.90 -7.01 -16.01
N LEU A 366 14.29 -7.64 -14.99
CA LEU A 366 14.37 -9.09 -14.77
C LEU A 366 13.81 -9.88 -15.97
N ARG A 367 12.59 -9.55 -16.42
CA ARG A 367 11.95 -10.22 -17.56
C ARG A 367 12.76 -10.10 -18.84
N ALA A 368 13.25 -8.90 -19.16
CA ALA A 368 14.06 -8.68 -20.36
C ALA A 368 15.33 -9.56 -20.34
N ARG A 369 15.93 -9.75 -19.16
CA ARG A 369 17.08 -10.66 -18.99
C ARG A 369 16.69 -12.12 -19.10
N GLY A 370 15.62 -12.56 -18.45
CA GLY A 370 15.12 -13.94 -18.58
C GLY A 370 14.85 -14.30 -20.05
N LEU A 371 14.21 -13.41 -20.80
CA LEU A 371 13.99 -13.59 -22.23
C LEU A 371 15.30 -13.61 -23.04
N HIS A 372 16.29 -12.81 -22.67
CA HIS A 372 17.62 -12.85 -23.31
C HIS A 372 18.36 -14.15 -23.00
N ALA A 373 18.32 -14.66 -21.76
CA ALA A 373 18.92 -15.92 -21.37
C ALA A 373 18.29 -17.11 -22.12
N LEU A 374 16.99 -17.05 -22.37
CA LEU A 374 16.24 -18.04 -23.15
C LEU A 374 16.37 -17.88 -24.68
N GLY A 375 17.30 -17.05 -25.18
CA GLY A 375 17.49 -16.80 -26.62
C GLY A 375 16.35 -16.03 -27.32
N ARG A 376 15.32 -15.60 -26.58
CA ARG A 376 14.11 -14.92 -27.10
C ARG A 376 14.16 -13.40 -26.99
N GLY A 377 15.30 -12.82 -26.61
CA GLY A 377 15.42 -11.40 -26.30
C GLY A 377 15.56 -10.51 -27.54
N ARG A 378 14.51 -9.75 -27.88
CA ARG A 378 14.57 -8.70 -28.91
C ARG A 378 15.20 -7.42 -28.38
N ARG A 379 16.11 -6.80 -29.15
CA ARG A 379 16.63 -5.44 -28.91
C ARG A 379 15.53 -4.40 -29.19
N THR A 380 14.64 -4.13 -28.24
CA THR A 380 13.68 -3.02 -28.38
C THR A 380 14.18 -1.78 -27.66
N ALA A 381 14.27 -0.66 -28.38
CA ALA A 381 14.54 0.66 -27.79
C ALA A 381 13.46 1.03 -26.75
N PRO A 382 13.82 1.70 -25.64
CA PRO A 382 12.84 2.15 -24.66
C PRO A 382 12.03 3.31 -25.23
N ALA A 383 10.82 3.02 -25.73
CA ALA A 383 9.85 4.08 -26.05
C ALA A 383 9.37 4.77 -24.75
N PRO A 384 9.01 6.06 -24.80
CA PRO A 384 8.60 6.81 -23.63
C PRO A 384 7.35 6.19 -22.97
N ARG A 385 7.43 5.94 -21.65
CA ARG A 385 6.32 5.48 -20.79
C ARG A 385 5.29 6.58 -20.59
N SER A 386 4.07 6.13 -20.27
CA SER A 386 2.82 6.84 -19.92
C SER A 386 1.86 7.08 -21.07
N GLY A 387 0.94 6.12 -21.25
CA GLY A 387 -0.42 6.49 -21.65
C GLY A 387 -0.98 7.38 -20.55
N SER A 388 -1.41 8.58 -20.92
CA SER A 388 -2.07 9.56 -20.06
C SER A 388 -3.22 10.14 -20.88
N LEU A 389 -4.27 10.56 -20.20
CA LEU A 389 -5.43 11.23 -20.83
C LEU A 389 -5.05 12.59 -21.41
N LEU A 390 -3.96 13.19 -20.92
CA LEU A 390 -3.48 14.51 -21.32
C LEU A 390 -2.91 14.54 -22.75
N PRO A 391 -3.04 15.68 -23.46
CA PRO A 391 -2.49 15.85 -24.80
C PRO A 391 -0.95 15.83 -24.79
N VAL A 392 -0.37 15.23 -25.84
CA VAL A 392 1.09 15.14 -26.01
C VAL A 392 1.61 16.39 -26.70
N VAL A 393 2.62 17.05 -26.11
CA VAL A 393 3.36 18.11 -26.80
C VAL A 393 4.41 17.47 -27.70
N ALA A 394 4.39 17.76 -28.99
CA ALA A 394 5.47 17.37 -29.90
C ALA A 394 6.81 17.95 -29.39
N SER A 395 7.83 17.11 -29.27
CA SER A 395 9.17 17.60 -28.90
C SER A 395 9.71 18.44 -30.05
N ARG A 396 9.85 19.76 -29.85
CA ARG A 396 10.55 20.63 -30.80
C ARG A 396 12.03 20.20 -30.89
N PRO A 397 12.66 20.26 -32.08
CA PRO A 397 14.08 19.97 -32.24
C PRO A 397 14.94 20.92 -31.40
N VAL A 398 16.14 20.44 -31.05
CA VAL A 398 17.01 20.88 -29.94
C VAL A 398 17.59 22.31 -30.08
N ARG A 399 17.36 23.02 -31.19
CA ARG A 399 17.99 24.33 -31.48
C ARG A 399 17.08 25.53 -31.18
N VAL A 400 16.48 25.59 -29.99
CA VAL A 400 15.85 26.84 -29.50
C VAL A 400 16.52 27.19 -28.18
N PRO A 401 17.00 28.44 -27.98
CA PRO A 401 17.51 28.91 -26.70
C PRO A 401 16.52 28.54 -25.58
N ARG A 402 17.05 28.09 -24.43
CA ARG A 402 16.19 27.70 -23.31
C ARG A 402 15.52 28.94 -22.74
N ASP A 403 14.26 29.11 -23.11
CA ASP A 403 13.31 30.03 -22.50
C ASP A 403 13.49 30.08 -20.97
N PRO A 404 13.86 31.24 -20.39
CA PRO A 404 14.20 31.35 -18.97
C PRO A 404 13.04 30.94 -18.06
N LEU A 405 11.79 31.18 -18.50
CA LEU A 405 10.59 30.75 -17.76
C LEU A 405 10.48 29.22 -17.71
N ARG A 406 10.92 28.51 -18.76
CA ARG A 406 10.96 27.04 -18.75
C ARG A 406 12.02 26.53 -17.79
N VAL A 407 13.19 27.17 -17.74
CA VAL A 407 14.27 26.77 -16.83
C VAL A 407 13.83 26.99 -15.38
N LEU A 408 13.25 28.15 -15.07
CA LEU A 408 12.72 28.45 -13.73
C LEU A 408 11.65 27.43 -13.33
N ARG A 409 10.66 27.20 -14.21
CA ARG A 409 9.60 26.21 -13.97
C ARG A 409 10.16 24.81 -13.71
N ASP A 410 11.11 24.37 -14.54
CA ASP A 410 11.71 23.04 -14.39
C ASP A 410 12.49 22.94 -13.07
N ARG A 411 13.17 24.01 -12.62
CA ARG A 411 13.82 24.08 -11.30
C ARG A 411 12.80 24.02 -10.16
N VAL A 412 11.69 24.75 -10.26
CA VAL A 412 10.61 24.73 -9.26
C VAL A 412 10.05 23.31 -9.12
N PHE A 413 9.72 22.63 -10.22
CA PHE A 413 9.20 21.26 -10.16
C PHE A 413 10.23 20.24 -9.66
N VAL A 414 11.53 20.46 -9.90
CA VAL A 414 12.58 19.65 -9.28
C VAL A 414 12.59 19.88 -7.77
N GLY A 415 12.51 21.14 -7.31
CA GLY A 415 12.44 21.50 -5.90
C GLY A 415 11.23 20.88 -5.19
N VAL A 416 10.02 21.04 -5.75
CA VAL A 416 8.79 20.45 -5.21
C VAL A 416 8.88 18.92 -5.18
N GLY A 417 9.39 18.29 -6.24
CA GLY A 417 9.58 16.84 -6.25
C GLY A 417 10.58 16.35 -5.19
N LEU A 418 11.65 17.11 -4.91
CA LEU A 418 12.60 16.82 -3.84
C LEU A 418 11.99 17.02 -2.45
N LEU A 419 11.18 18.08 -2.26
CA LEU A 419 10.42 18.29 -1.03
C LEU A 419 9.49 17.09 -0.76
N CYS A 420 8.73 16.66 -1.76
CA CYS A 420 7.86 15.49 -1.61
C CYS A 420 8.66 14.22 -1.26
N ALA A 421 9.88 14.07 -1.78
CA ALA A 421 10.75 12.94 -1.42
C ALA A 421 11.25 13.02 0.03
N ALA A 422 11.58 14.23 0.50
CA ALA A 422 11.93 14.45 1.91
C ALA A 422 10.75 14.13 2.83
N LEU A 423 9.52 14.49 2.45
CA LEU A 423 8.30 14.12 3.18
C LEU A 423 8.09 12.60 3.21
N VAL A 424 8.38 11.88 2.12
CA VAL A 424 8.34 10.40 2.12
C VAL A 424 9.38 9.82 3.09
N VAL A 425 10.60 10.36 3.10
CA VAL A 425 11.64 9.92 4.04
C VAL A 425 11.20 10.19 5.48
N ALA A 426 10.65 11.37 5.77
CA ALA A 426 10.11 11.71 7.08
C ALA A 426 8.97 10.77 7.49
N HIS A 427 8.07 10.44 6.57
CA HIS A 427 6.98 9.49 6.80
C HIS A 427 7.53 8.10 7.16
N LEU A 428 8.44 7.55 6.36
CA LEU A 428 9.06 6.26 6.64
C LEU A 428 9.85 6.28 7.96
N ALA A 429 10.59 7.35 8.23
CA ALA A 429 11.33 7.51 9.49
C ALA A 429 10.40 7.58 10.70
N SER A 430 9.27 8.29 10.60
CA SER A 430 8.27 8.37 11.66
C SER A 430 7.58 7.02 11.90
N ALA A 431 7.20 6.32 10.83
CA ALA A 431 6.51 5.04 10.90
C ALA A 431 7.41 3.95 11.52
N PHE A 432 8.65 3.82 11.05
CA PHE A 432 9.56 2.76 11.50
C PHE A 432 10.39 3.12 12.74
N GLY A 433 10.75 4.39 12.92
CA GLY A 433 11.52 4.85 14.08
C GLY A 433 10.74 4.73 15.40
N ALA A 434 9.44 4.50 15.32
CA ALA A 434 8.63 4.29 16.48
C ALA A 434 8.40 2.80 16.82
N MET A 435 8.38 1.92 15.82
CA MET A 435 8.42 0.46 16.00
C MET A 435 9.72 -0.07 16.63
N SER A 436 10.74 0.77 16.76
CA SER A 436 12.00 0.42 17.43
C SER A 436 12.00 0.68 18.95
N ARG A 437 10.99 1.37 19.51
CA ARG A 437 11.07 1.94 20.87
C ARG A 437 10.39 1.13 21.99
N GLY A 438 9.80 -0.03 21.72
CA GLY A 438 9.26 -0.96 22.73
C GLY A 438 7.95 -0.53 23.40
N SER A 439 7.31 -1.46 24.13
CA SER A 439 5.98 -1.27 24.76
C SER A 439 6.04 -0.37 26.00
N GLN A 440 4.94 0.36 26.26
CA GLN A 440 4.75 1.17 27.47
C GLN A 440 4.16 0.33 28.61
N SER A 441 4.65 0.50 29.84
CA SER A 441 4.12 -0.19 31.03
C SER A 441 2.70 0.28 31.37
N GLY A 442 1.83 -0.63 31.82
CA GLY A 442 0.47 -0.32 32.28
C GLY A 442 -0.57 0.03 31.19
N LEU A 443 -0.13 0.28 29.96
CA LEU A 443 -1.02 0.70 28.87
C LEU A 443 -2.07 -0.36 28.52
N MET A 444 -1.67 -1.62 28.42
CA MET A 444 -2.59 -2.72 28.10
C MET A 444 -3.67 -2.88 29.18
N SER A 445 -3.33 -2.69 30.46
CA SER A 445 -4.31 -2.78 31.54
C SER A 445 -5.30 -1.63 31.55
N GLU A 446 -4.86 -0.43 31.18
CA GLU A 446 -5.73 0.75 31.12
C GLU A 446 -6.66 0.69 29.91
N SER A 447 -6.18 0.16 28.77
CA SER A 447 -6.87 0.17 27.47
C SER A 447 -7.66 -1.07 27.10
N PHE A 448 -7.74 -2.06 27.99
CA PHE A 448 -8.38 -3.33 27.69
C PHE A 448 -9.89 -3.20 27.55
N ALA A 449 -10.41 -3.47 26.36
CA ALA A 449 -11.83 -3.63 26.07
C ALA A 449 -12.13 -5.09 25.72
N VAL A 450 -13.23 -5.62 26.23
CA VAL A 450 -13.69 -7.00 25.98
C VAL A 450 -15.19 -7.00 25.75
N ALA A 451 -15.66 -7.89 24.88
CA ALA A 451 -17.07 -8.03 24.60
C ALA A 451 -17.79 -8.38 25.91
N PRO A 452 -18.92 -7.73 26.22
CA PRO A 452 -19.77 -8.20 27.31
C PRO A 452 -20.12 -9.65 27.01
N ASN A 453 -19.66 -10.57 27.87
CA ASN A 453 -19.86 -12.01 27.66
C ASN A 453 -21.36 -12.30 27.48
N ASP A 454 -21.69 -13.14 26.49
CA ASP A 454 -22.71 -14.16 26.73
C ASP A 454 -22.21 -14.99 27.92
N VAL A 455 -22.79 -14.73 29.08
CA VAL A 455 -22.60 -15.49 30.30
C VAL A 455 -23.18 -16.88 30.07
N ALA A 456 -22.40 -17.77 29.46
CA ALA A 456 -22.76 -19.17 29.30
C ALA A 456 -21.54 -20.08 29.45
N THR A 457 -20.92 -20.02 30.63
CA THR A 457 -20.35 -21.20 31.33
C THR A 457 -20.08 -20.79 32.77
N ARG A 458 -21.09 -20.95 33.62
CA ARG A 458 -20.90 -21.35 35.02
C ARG A 458 -20.90 -22.87 35.07
#